data_AF-A0A661PWN4-F1
#
_entry.id   AF-A0A661PWN4-F1
#
_cell.length_a   1.000
_cell.length_b   1.000
_cell.length_c   1.000
_cell.angle_alpha   90.00
_cell.angle_beta   90.00
_cell.angle_gamma   90.00
#
_symmetry.space_group_name_H-M   'P 1'
#
loop_
_entity.id
_entity.type
_entity.pdbx_description
1 polymer ?
#
loop_
_entity_poly.entity_id
_entity_poly.type
_entity_poly.pdbx_seq_one_letter_code
_entity_poly.pdbx_strand_id
1 'polypeptide(L)'
;MSSNKFRFAIDRGGTFTDVYAEVPGESGVMVVKLLSEDPKNYPDAPREGIRRIMSEVLGRDFADIELPTEKIEWIRMGTTVATNALLERQGARSALLVTEGFRDILQIGNQDRPRLFDLEIKKPELLYEEVVEVGERLRLLQKGEDPQSLRAAGKRVVSGVTGELFVVLKEPDVERLRAELKHLKDREIESLAVALMHGYAWRDQERLLGKLA
;
A
#
# COMPACT_ATOMS: atom_id res chain seq x y z
N MET A 1 -17.87 7.46 -32.71
CA MET A 1 -18.43 8.73 -32.22
C MET A 1 -17.31 9.41 -31.44
N SER A 2 -16.80 10.54 -31.91
CA SER A 2 -15.82 11.32 -31.16
C SER A 2 -16.46 11.76 -29.84
N SER A 3 -15.85 11.36 -28.73
CA SER A 3 -16.28 11.81 -27.41
C SER A 3 -16.17 13.33 -27.36
N ASN A 4 -17.23 14.01 -26.91
CA ASN A 4 -17.22 15.47 -26.73
C ASN A 4 -16.63 15.86 -25.36
N LYS A 5 -15.71 15.05 -24.84
CA LYS A 5 -15.11 15.18 -23.50
C LYS A 5 -13.59 15.02 -23.57
N PHE A 6 -12.90 15.72 -22.67
CA PHE A 6 -11.45 15.68 -22.56
C PHE A 6 -10.96 14.34 -22.04
N ARG A 7 -9.79 13.92 -22.52
CA ARG A 7 -9.10 12.71 -22.05
C ARG A 7 -7.67 13.06 -21.69
N PHE A 8 -7.26 12.84 -20.44
CA PHE A 8 -5.95 13.25 -19.94
C PHE A 8 -5.07 12.07 -19.58
N ALA A 9 -3.85 12.02 -20.13
CA ALA A 9 -2.78 11.14 -19.66
C ALA A 9 -1.68 11.99 -19.02
N ILE A 10 -1.32 11.67 -17.79
CA ILE A 10 -0.40 12.46 -16.97
C ILE A 10 0.74 11.56 -16.52
N ASP A 11 1.97 12.03 -16.69
CA ASP A 11 3.16 11.42 -16.10
C ASP A 11 3.79 12.41 -15.11
N ARG A 12 3.60 12.17 -13.82
CA ARG A 12 4.22 12.96 -12.74
C ARG A 12 5.56 12.35 -12.37
N GLY A 13 6.63 12.92 -12.93
CA GLY A 13 8.01 12.63 -12.57
C GLY A 13 8.47 13.37 -11.31
N GLY A 14 9.73 13.16 -10.91
CA GLY A 14 10.34 13.90 -9.80
C GLY A 14 10.57 15.39 -10.09
N THR A 15 10.97 15.74 -11.32
CA THR A 15 11.26 17.14 -11.70
C THR A 15 10.14 17.78 -12.51
N PHE A 16 9.57 17.04 -13.47
CA PHE A 16 8.54 17.54 -14.36
C PHE A 16 7.29 16.66 -14.35
N THR A 17 6.15 17.30 -14.55
CA THR A 17 4.88 16.66 -14.85
C THR A 17 4.52 16.95 -16.30
N ASP A 18 4.35 15.89 -17.09
CA ASP A 18 3.90 15.97 -18.46
C ASP A 18 2.40 15.64 -18.51
N VAL A 19 1.61 16.56 -19.07
CA VAL A 19 0.15 16.42 -19.22
C VAL A 19 -0.18 16.39 -20.69
N TYR A 20 -0.66 15.25 -21.16
CA TYR A 20 -1.20 15.04 -22.50
C TYR A 20 -2.72 15.09 -22.43
N ALA A 21 -3.35 15.79 -23.38
CA ALA A 21 -4.79 15.88 -23.50
C ALA A 21 -5.27 15.65 -24.93
N GLU A 22 -6.29 14.82 -25.08
CA GLU A 22 -7.12 14.80 -26.27
C GLU A 22 -8.31 15.74 -26.05
N VAL A 23 -8.45 16.70 -26.95
CA VAL A 23 -9.42 17.78 -26.85
C VAL A 23 -10.71 17.40 -27.60
N PRO A 24 -11.90 17.64 -27.02
CA PRO A 24 -13.18 17.41 -27.70
C PRO A 24 -13.26 18.10 -29.06
N GLY A 25 -13.66 17.35 -30.09
CA GLY A 25 -13.95 17.93 -31.41
C GLY A 25 -12.71 18.34 -32.23
N GLU A 26 -11.51 18.17 -31.70
CA GLU A 26 -10.25 18.42 -32.41
C GLU A 26 -9.56 17.10 -32.77
N SER A 27 -8.86 17.08 -33.91
CA SER A 27 -8.03 15.93 -34.32
C SER A 27 -6.62 15.98 -33.72
N GLY A 28 -6.27 17.06 -33.02
CA GLY A 28 -4.97 17.30 -32.41
C GLY A 28 -4.90 16.90 -30.93
N VAL A 29 -3.72 17.08 -30.36
CA VAL A 29 -3.43 16.83 -28.94
C VAL A 29 -2.77 18.07 -28.35
N MET A 30 -3.04 18.33 -27.08
CA MET A 30 -2.36 19.38 -26.32
C MET A 30 -1.42 18.74 -25.32
N VAL A 31 -0.24 19.34 -25.14
CA VAL A 31 0.75 18.90 -24.18
C VAL A 31 1.22 20.10 -23.36
N VAL A 32 1.19 19.96 -22.04
CA VAL A 32 1.74 20.94 -21.11
C VAL A 32 2.77 20.25 -20.23
N LYS A 33 3.93 20.90 -20.05
CA LYS A 33 5.01 20.46 -19.17
C LYS A 33 5.15 21.46 -18.03
N LEU A 34 5.07 20.97 -16.80
CA LEU A 34 5.16 21.77 -15.58
C LEU A 34 6.27 21.24 -14.69
N LEU A 35 6.80 22.08 -13.80
CA LEU A 35 7.60 21.59 -12.69
C LEU A 35 6.70 20.75 -11.79
N SER A 36 7.18 19.58 -11.34
CA SER A 36 6.40 18.70 -10.46
C SER A 36 6.12 19.32 -9.10
N GLU A 37 7.03 20.19 -8.63
CA GLU A 37 6.89 20.97 -7.41
C GLU A 37 7.21 22.44 -7.68
N ASP A 38 6.19 23.29 -7.54
CA ASP A 38 6.31 24.74 -7.66
C ASP A 38 5.24 25.44 -6.82
N PRO A 39 5.31 25.31 -5.47
CA PRO A 39 4.26 25.76 -4.57
C PRO A 39 4.02 27.29 -4.59
N LYS A 40 4.92 28.06 -5.20
CA LYS A 40 4.76 29.50 -5.38
C LYS A 40 3.73 29.85 -6.46
N ASN A 41 3.58 28.98 -7.47
CA ASN A 41 2.74 29.23 -8.64
C ASN A 41 1.48 28.34 -8.65
N TYR A 42 1.57 27.10 -8.18
CA TYR A 42 0.44 26.18 -8.14
C TYR A 42 0.65 25.09 -7.08
N PRO A 43 -0.43 24.62 -6.42
CA PRO A 43 -0.32 23.60 -5.37
C PRO A 43 -0.09 22.18 -5.92
N ASP A 44 -0.51 21.91 -7.15
CA ASP A 44 -0.41 20.57 -7.76
C ASP A 44 -0.27 20.66 -9.29
N ALA A 45 0.81 20.08 -9.81
CA ALA A 45 1.14 20.14 -11.24
C ALA A 45 0.15 19.39 -12.14
N PRO A 46 -0.31 18.15 -11.83
CA PRO A 46 -1.37 17.49 -12.59
C PRO A 46 -2.64 18.33 -12.74
N ARG A 47 -3.17 18.85 -11.62
CA ARG A 47 -4.36 19.71 -11.64
C ARG A 47 -4.11 20.98 -12.44
N GLU A 48 -2.95 21.61 -12.28
CA GLU A 48 -2.59 22.82 -13.00
C GLU A 48 -2.51 22.60 -14.51
N GLY A 49 -1.94 21.48 -14.97
CA GLY A 49 -1.85 21.16 -16.39
C GLY A 49 -3.23 20.95 -17.02
N ILE A 50 -4.13 20.23 -16.32
CA ILE A 50 -5.54 20.11 -16.71
C ILE A 50 -6.18 21.50 -16.80
N ARG A 51 -5.98 22.35 -15.78
CA ARG A 51 -6.55 23.70 -15.72
C ARG A 51 -6.11 24.55 -16.90
N ARG A 52 -4.82 24.58 -17.25
CA ARG A 52 -4.30 25.37 -18.37
C ARG A 52 -4.93 24.96 -19.70
N ILE A 53 -4.94 23.65 -19.98
CA ILE A 53 -5.52 23.10 -21.22
C ILE A 53 -7.01 23.41 -21.31
N MET A 54 -7.77 23.15 -20.23
CA MET A 54 -9.21 23.42 -20.23
C MET A 54 -9.50 24.92 -20.32
N SER A 55 -8.69 25.77 -19.70
CA SER A 55 -8.88 27.22 -19.75
C SER A 55 -8.68 27.77 -21.16
N GLU A 56 -7.66 27.27 -21.85
CA GLU A 56 -7.35 27.63 -23.24
C GLU A 56 -8.47 27.19 -24.19
N VAL A 57 -8.86 25.91 -24.14
CA VAL A 57 -9.87 25.36 -25.05
C VAL A 57 -11.27 25.94 -24.79
N LEU A 58 -11.64 26.15 -23.52
CA LEU A 58 -12.96 26.66 -23.17
C LEU A 58 -13.03 28.19 -23.15
N GLY A 59 -11.91 28.89 -23.39
CA GLY A 59 -11.83 30.35 -23.40
C GLY A 59 -12.21 31.01 -22.07
N ARG A 60 -12.00 30.30 -20.94
CA ARG A 60 -12.38 30.75 -19.60
C ARG A 60 -11.31 30.34 -18.61
N ASP A 61 -10.85 31.27 -17.78
CA ASP A 61 -9.92 30.93 -16.70
C ASP A 61 -10.65 30.19 -15.56
N PHE A 62 -10.03 29.11 -15.09
CA PHE A 62 -10.48 28.29 -13.96
C PHE A 62 -9.56 28.36 -12.72
N ALA A 63 -8.73 29.41 -12.58
CA ALA A 63 -7.80 29.59 -11.45
C ALA A 63 -8.45 29.43 -10.06
N ASP A 64 -9.60 30.08 -9.84
CA ASP A 64 -10.25 30.15 -8.52
C ASP A 64 -11.60 29.43 -8.46
N ILE A 65 -11.90 28.59 -9.46
CA ILE A 65 -13.17 27.87 -9.55
C ILE A 65 -12.95 26.37 -9.75
N GLU A 66 -13.99 25.59 -9.46
CA GLU A 66 -13.97 24.16 -9.70
C GLU A 66 -13.88 23.87 -11.20
N LEU A 67 -13.02 22.91 -11.56
CA LEU A 67 -12.88 22.49 -12.95
C LEU A 67 -14.17 21.76 -13.38
N PRO A 68 -14.66 21.95 -14.62
CA PRO A 68 -15.87 21.30 -15.09
C PRO A 68 -15.59 19.82 -15.39
N THR A 69 -15.54 19.00 -14.34
CA THR A 69 -15.21 17.57 -14.39
C THR A 69 -16.19 16.77 -15.23
N GLU A 70 -17.43 17.24 -15.40
CA GLU A 70 -18.42 16.64 -16.29
C GLU A 70 -17.98 16.63 -17.76
N LYS A 71 -17.08 17.54 -18.13
CA LYS A 71 -16.44 17.62 -19.46
C LYS A 71 -15.24 16.70 -19.61
N ILE A 72 -14.83 16.00 -18.56
CA ILE A 72 -13.71 15.06 -18.58
C ILE A 72 -14.28 13.64 -18.67
N GLU A 73 -13.76 12.83 -19.58
CA GLU A 73 -14.14 11.42 -19.70
C GLU A 73 -13.30 10.55 -18.76
N TRP A 74 -11.98 10.75 -18.77
CA TRP A 74 -11.06 10.08 -17.85
C TRP A 74 -9.77 10.86 -17.67
N ILE A 75 -9.11 10.58 -16.55
CA ILE A 75 -7.76 10.98 -16.24
C ILE A 75 -6.99 9.70 -15.92
N ARG A 76 -5.87 9.47 -16.61
CA ARG A 76 -4.92 8.40 -16.33
C ARG A 76 -3.63 9.05 -15.85
N MET A 77 -3.18 8.69 -14.65
CA MET A 77 -1.96 9.23 -14.09
C MET A 77 -0.99 8.11 -13.76
N GLY A 78 0.19 8.16 -14.37
CA GLY A 78 1.40 7.49 -13.92
C GLY A 78 2.22 8.44 -13.04
N THR A 79 2.88 7.90 -12.03
CA THR A 79 3.82 8.70 -11.23
C THR A 79 4.99 7.85 -10.78
N THR A 80 6.17 8.49 -10.68
CA THR A 80 7.38 7.87 -10.13
C THR A 80 7.63 8.22 -8.66
N VAL A 81 6.75 9.00 -8.03
CA VAL A 81 6.90 9.47 -6.64
C VAL A 81 7.07 8.29 -5.66
N ALA A 82 6.23 7.25 -5.76
CA ALA A 82 6.29 6.11 -4.85
C ALA A 82 7.60 5.30 -5.01
N THR A 83 8.04 5.08 -6.24
CA THR A 83 9.29 4.33 -6.51
C THR A 83 10.51 5.10 -6.04
N ASN A 84 10.55 6.42 -6.27
CA ASN A 84 11.66 7.26 -5.81
C ASN A 84 11.68 7.34 -4.28
N ALA A 85 10.52 7.52 -3.63
CA ALA A 85 10.42 7.49 -2.18
C ALA A 85 10.97 6.17 -1.59
N LEU A 86 10.69 5.03 -2.23
CA LEU A 86 11.24 3.74 -1.81
C LEU A 86 12.76 3.66 -2.00
N LEU A 87 13.28 4.11 -3.15
CA LEU A 87 14.71 4.10 -3.45
C LEU A 87 15.51 5.06 -2.56
N GLU A 88 14.94 6.23 -2.26
CA GLU A 88 15.53 7.28 -1.42
C GLU A 88 15.25 7.09 0.07
N ARG A 89 14.55 6.02 0.46
CA ARG A 89 14.18 5.72 1.85
C ARG A 89 13.36 6.84 2.51
N GLN A 90 12.60 7.58 1.73
CA GLN A 90 11.70 8.64 2.19
C GLN A 90 10.29 8.09 2.40
N GLY A 91 10.14 7.27 3.44
CA GLY A 91 8.86 6.67 3.81
C GLY A 91 8.50 6.94 5.27
N ALA A 92 7.27 6.58 5.65
CA ALA A 92 6.84 6.61 7.04
C ALA A 92 7.65 5.62 7.87
N ARG A 93 8.01 6.02 9.09
CA ARG A 93 8.70 5.15 10.05
C ARG A 93 7.78 3.97 10.39
N SER A 94 8.27 2.76 10.14
CA SER A 94 7.41 1.56 10.08
C SER A 94 7.85 0.47 11.03
N ALA A 95 6.90 -0.24 11.65
CA ALA A 95 7.16 -1.48 12.39
C ALA A 95 6.43 -2.67 11.76
N LEU A 96 6.96 -3.87 11.99
CA LEU A 96 6.45 -5.14 11.47
C LEU A 96 5.86 -5.98 12.60
N LEU A 97 4.60 -6.38 12.47
CA LEU A 97 3.92 -7.34 13.33
C LEU A 97 3.88 -8.69 12.64
N VAL A 98 4.48 -9.69 13.26
CA VAL A 98 4.56 -11.07 12.74
C VAL A 98 4.19 -12.07 13.82
N THR A 99 3.83 -13.28 13.43
CA THR A 99 3.60 -14.37 14.39
C THR A 99 4.84 -14.64 15.24
N GLU A 100 4.65 -14.95 16.52
CA GLU A 100 5.71 -15.34 17.45
C GLU A 100 6.58 -16.50 16.89
N GLY A 101 7.90 -16.31 16.94
CA GLY A 101 8.90 -17.18 16.34
C GLY A 101 9.32 -16.81 14.92
N PHE A 102 8.72 -15.77 14.31
CA PHE A 102 9.02 -15.31 12.95
C PHE A 102 9.65 -13.92 12.89
N ARG A 103 10.23 -13.43 14.01
CA ARG A 103 10.87 -12.11 14.10
C ARG A 103 11.76 -11.77 12.90
N ASP A 104 12.62 -12.70 12.51
CA ASP A 104 13.67 -12.47 11.51
C ASP A 104 13.26 -12.87 10.09
N ILE A 105 11.97 -13.18 9.84
CA ILE A 105 11.55 -13.82 8.57
C ILE A 105 11.92 -12.98 7.33
N LEU A 106 11.80 -11.66 7.39
CA LEU A 106 12.18 -10.77 6.28
C LEU A 106 13.70 -10.53 6.18
N GLN A 107 14.44 -10.66 7.28
CA GLN A 107 15.90 -10.58 7.28
C GLN A 107 16.54 -11.86 6.73
N ILE A 108 15.93 -13.01 7.01
CA ILE A 108 16.26 -14.30 6.43
C ILE A 108 15.94 -14.25 4.92
N GLY A 109 14.76 -13.72 4.57
CA GLY A 109 14.27 -13.66 3.20
C GLY A 109 14.05 -15.07 2.63
N ASN A 110 14.20 -15.22 1.32
CA ASN A 110 14.10 -16.51 0.63
C ASN A 110 15.44 -17.24 0.47
N GLN A 111 16.52 -16.70 1.05
CA GLN A 111 17.88 -17.23 0.93
C GLN A 111 18.41 -17.29 -0.52
N ASP A 112 17.80 -16.55 -1.46
CA ASP A 112 18.31 -16.46 -2.83
C ASP A 112 19.71 -15.85 -2.84
N ARG A 113 20.63 -16.49 -3.57
CA ARG A 113 22.01 -16.02 -3.77
C ARG A 113 22.25 -15.75 -5.25
N PRO A 114 22.01 -14.51 -5.74
CA PRO A 114 22.26 -14.16 -7.14
C PRO A 114 23.71 -14.43 -7.56
N ARG A 115 24.66 -14.29 -6.63
CA ARG A 115 26.07 -14.63 -6.77
C ARG A 115 26.41 -15.72 -5.76
N LEU A 116 26.21 -16.99 -6.14
CA LEU A 116 26.30 -18.15 -5.24
C LEU A 116 27.67 -18.31 -4.55
N PHE A 117 28.74 -17.87 -5.21
CA PHE A 117 30.13 -18.04 -4.77
C PHE A 117 30.72 -16.83 -4.05
N ASP A 118 29.98 -15.72 -3.91
CA ASP A 118 30.46 -14.57 -3.16
C ASP A 118 30.53 -14.93 -1.66
N LEU A 119 31.72 -14.82 -1.07
CA LEU A 119 31.95 -15.06 0.35
C LEU A 119 31.39 -13.92 1.22
N GLU A 120 31.37 -12.70 0.69
CA GLU A 120 30.82 -11.51 1.34
C GLU A 120 29.43 -11.18 0.75
N ILE A 121 28.38 -11.62 1.44
CA ILE A 121 26.99 -11.43 0.99
C ILE A 121 26.46 -10.12 1.55
N LYS A 122 26.13 -9.18 0.65
CA LYS A 122 25.46 -7.93 1.00
C LYS A 122 23.96 -8.09 0.82
N LYS A 123 23.22 -8.15 1.92
CA LYS A 123 21.75 -8.16 1.91
C LYS A 123 21.21 -6.72 1.84
N PRO A 124 20.08 -6.49 1.16
CA PRO A 124 19.38 -5.21 1.27
C PRO A 124 19.01 -4.90 2.71
N GLU A 125 19.07 -3.62 3.09
CA GLU A 125 18.61 -3.17 4.40
C GLU A 125 17.09 -3.32 4.54
N LEU A 126 16.62 -3.61 5.75
CA LEU A 126 15.21 -3.74 6.07
C LEU A 126 14.50 -2.38 6.00
N LEU A 127 13.21 -2.37 5.67
CA LEU A 127 12.41 -1.13 5.58
C LEU A 127 11.76 -0.76 6.93
N TYR A 128 11.57 -1.72 7.82
CA TYR A 128 11.00 -1.51 9.15
C TYR A 128 12.11 -1.29 10.17
N GLU A 129 11.78 -0.57 11.25
CA GLU A 129 12.68 -0.26 12.35
C GLU A 129 12.54 -1.26 13.51
N GLU A 130 11.33 -1.79 13.71
CA GLU A 130 11.00 -2.65 14.85
C GLU A 130 10.13 -3.83 14.46
N VAL A 131 10.24 -4.91 15.23
CA VAL A 131 9.42 -6.11 15.07
C VAL A 131 8.71 -6.46 16.37
N VAL A 132 7.39 -6.57 16.29
CA VAL A 132 6.54 -7.05 17.38
C VAL A 132 6.04 -8.45 17.05
N GLU A 133 6.35 -9.40 17.94
CA GLU A 133 5.92 -10.78 17.82
C GLU A 133 4.56 -10.96 18.48
N VAL A 134 3.56 -11.24 17.65
CA VAL A 134 2.19 -11.50 18.06
C VAL A 134 2.09 -12.95 18.51
N GLY A 135 1.78 -13.14 19.79
CA GLY A 135 1.57 -14.45 20.40
C GLY A 135 0.26 -15.10 19.95
N GLU A 136 0.09 -15.34 18.66
CA GLU A 136 -1.01 -16.08 18.06
C GLU A 136 -0.45 -17.33 17.36
N ARG A 137 -1.31 -18.33 17.12
CA ARG A 137 -0.94 -19.44 16.23
C ARG A 137 -2.17 -20.09 15.62
N LEU A 138 -2.13 -20.22 14.29
CA LEU A 138 -3.06 -21.04 13.51
C LEU A 138 -2.37 -22.30 12.99
N ARG A 139 -3.14 -23.37 12.85
CA ARG A 139 -2.68 -24.60 12.20
C ARG A 139 -3.78 -25.15 11.31
N LEU A 140 -3.43 -25.53 10.09
CA LEU A 140 -4.34 -26.24 9.21
C LEU A 140 -4.81 -27.56 9.87
N LEU A 141 -6.10 -27.84 9.81
CA LEU A 141 -6.67 -29.10 10.27
C LEU A 141 -6.02 -30.27 9.50
N GLN A 142 -5.55 -31.28 10.22
CA GLN A 142 -4.86 -32.43 9.65
C GLN A 142 -5.86 -33.52 9.26
N LYS A 143 -5.46 -34.36 8.29
CA LYS A 143 -6.23 -35.53 7.89
C LYS A 143 -6.38 -36.49 9.08
N GLY A 144 -7.62 -36.87 9.40
CA GLY A 144 -7.94 -37.73 10.54
C GLY A 144 -8.38 -36.98 11.79
N GLU A 145 -8.27 -35.65 11.81
CA GLU A 145 -8.90 -34.84 12.85
C GLU A 145 -10.37 -34.56 12.49
N ASP A 146 -11.27 -34.81 13.43
CA ASP A 146 -12.67 -34.43 13.30
C ASP A 146 -12.91 -33.02 13.89
N PRO A 147 -13.37 -32.04 13.09
CA PRO A 147 -13.69 -30.70 13.57
C PRO A 147 -14.69 -30.68 14.73
N GLN A 148 -15.67 -31.58 14.74
CA GLN A 148 -16.71 -31.59 15.78
C GLN A 148 -16.12 -32.03 17.12
N SER A 149 -15.32 -33.10 17.11
CA SER A 149 -14.58 -33.59 18.27
C SER A 149 -13.63 -32.53 18.83
N LEU A 150 -12.92 -31.79 17.97
CA LEU A 150 -12.05 -30.68 18.41
C LEU A 150 -12.84 -29.54 19.08
N ARG A 151 -13.99 -29.16 18.50
CA ARG A 151 -14.88 -28.16 19.12
C ARG A 151 -15.43 -28.63 20.47
N ALA A 152 -15.82 -29.90 20.58
CA ALA A 152 -16.27 -30.50 21.83
C ALA A 152 -15.17 -30.51 22.90
N ALA A 153 -13.90 -30.63 22.49
CA ALA A 153 -12.73 -30.47 23.35
C ALA A 153 -12.35 -29.00 23.65
N GLY A 154 -13.20 -28.04 23.29
CA GLY A 154 -13.00 -26.61 23.55
C GLY A 154 -12.01 -25.92 22.60
N LYS A 155 -11.59 -26.58 21.51
CA LYS A 155 -10.73 -25.94 20.50
C LYS A 155 -11.57 -25.10 19.56
N ARG A 156 -11.07 -23.92 19.22
CA ARG A 156 -11.68 -23.06 18.21
C ARG A 156 -11.25 -23.54 16.83
N VAL A 157 -12.22 -23.94 16.00
CA VAL A 157 -12.01 -24.34 14.60
C VAL A 157 -12.70 -23.34 13.70
N VAL A 158 -11.93 -22.71 12.82
CA VAL A 158 -12.36 -21.66 11.90
C VAL A 158 -12.22 -22.11 10.45
N SER A 159 -12.97 -21.48 9.54
CA SER A 159 -12.88 -21.74 8.10
C SER A 159 -12.09 -20.62 7.42
N GLY A 160 -11.13 -21.00 6.58
CA GLY A 160 -10.45 -20.09 5.68
C GLY A 160 -11.31 -19.70 4.48
N VAL A 161 -10.83 -18.74 3.71
CA VAL A 161 -11.51 -18.20 2.51
C VAL A 161 -11.72 -19.23 1.40
N THR A 162 -10.94 -20.32 1.37
CA THR A 162 -11.09 -21.40 0.38
C THR A 162 -11.84 -22.63 0.93
N GLY A 163 -12.38 -22.54 2.15
CA GLY A 163 -13.14 -23.61 2.81
C GLY A 163 -12.29 -24.62 3.59
N GLU A 164 -10.98 -24.45 3.60
CA GLU A 164 -10.07 -25.19 4.46
C GLU A 164 -10.31 -24.84 5.94
N LEU A 165 -10.08 -25.80 6.83
CA LEU A 165 -10.31 -25.60 8.26
C LEU A 165 -8.99 -25.38 9.00
N PHE A 166 -8.99 -24.44 9.94
CA PHE A 166 -7.87 -24.18 10.83
C PHE A 166 -8.28 -24.37 12.28
N VAL A 167 -7.35 -24.86 13.08
CA VAL A 167 -7.45 -24.88 14.53
C VAL A 167 -6.67 -23.69 15.07
N VAL A 168 -7.33 -22.84 15.86
CA VAL A 168 -6.67 -21.76 16.59
C VAL A 168 -5.97 -22.37 17.80
N LEU A 169 -4.64 -22.39 17.76
CA LEU A 169 -3.80 -22.95 18.82
C LEU A 169 -3.55 -21.93 19.93
N LYS A 170 -3.42 -20.65 19.57
CA LYS A 170 -3.22 -19.54 20.49
C LYS A 170 -3.91 -18.29 19.95
N GLU A 171 -4.68 -17.63 20.80
CA GLU A 171 -5.28 -16.32 20.50
C GLU A 171 -4.30 -15.21 20.89
N PRO A 172 -4.28 -14.09 20.14
CA PRO A 172 -3.46 -12.95 20.48
C PRO A 172 -3.87 -12.33 21.82
N ASP A 173 -2.87 -11.98 22.64
CA ASP A 173 -3.07 -11.24 23.89
C ASP A 173 -3.28 -9.74 23.60
N VAL A 174 -4.54 -9.31 23.64
CA VAL A 174 -4.94 -7.95 23.28
C VAL A 174 -4.38 -6.89 24.24
N GLU A 175 -4.26 -7.21 25.53
CA GLU A 175 -3.76 -6.25 26.52
C GLU A 175 -2.27 -6.00 26.32
N ARG A 176 -1.50 -7.09 26.14
CA ARG A 176 -0.08 -7.00 25.80
C ARG A 176 0.12 -6.24 24.49
N LEU A 177 -0.62 -6.59 23.44
CA LEU A 177 -0.49 -5.93 22.13
C LEU A 177 -0.79 -4.43 22.20
N ARG A 178 -1.80 -4.02 22.97
CA ARG A 178 -2.09 -2.60 23.17
C ARG A 178 -0.91 -1.85 23.81
N ALA A 179 -0.23 -2.48 24.78
CA ALA A 179 0.95 -1.89 25.40
C ALA A 179 2.12 -1.76 24.40
N GLU A 180 2.37 -2.79 23.59
CA GLU A 180 3.40 -2.79 22.53
C GLU A 180 3.11 -1.73 21.47
N LEU A 181 1.87 -1.63 20.99
CA LEU A 181 1.44 -0.62 20.01
C LEU A 181 1.58 0.80 20.56
N LYS A 182 1.26 1.00 21.84
CA LYS A 182 1.48 2.29 22.50
C LYS A 182 2.98 2.64 22.54
N HIS A 183 3.83 1.68 22.88
CA HIS A 183 5.28 1.88 22.89
C HIS A 183 5.82 2.26 21.50
N LEU A 184 5.37 1.59 20.43
CA LEU A 184 5.74 1.96 19.05
C LEU A 184 5.32 3.40 18.72
N LYS A 185 4.11 3.79 19.11
CA LYS A 185 3.61 5.16 18.92
C LYS A 185 4.43 6.19 19.71
N ASP A 186 4.80 5.88 20.94
CA ASP A 186 5.65 6.74 21.78
C ASP A 186 7.06 6.91 21.19
N ARG A 187 7.50 5.97 20.33
CA ARG A 187 8.73 6.05 19.53
C ARG A 187 8.55 6.71 18.16
N GLU A 188 7.39 7.31 17.91
CA GLU A 188 7.02 7.98 16.65
C GLU A 188 7.06 7.05 15.43
N ILE A 189 6.71 5.77 15.61
CA ILE A 189 6.38 4.88 14.48
C ILE A 189 5.00 5.29 13.95
N GLU A 190 4.94 5.56 12.64
CA GLU A 190 3.77 6.12 11.96
C GLU A 190 2.98 5.07 11.17
N SER A 191 3.59 3.92 10.88
CA SER A 191 3.01 2.87 10.06
C SER A 191 3.30 1.47 10.61
N LEU A 192 2.34 0.56 10.42
CA LEU A 192 2.44 -0.83 10.84
C LEU A 192 2.15 -1.75 9.66
N ALA A 193 3.04 -2.72 9.44
CA ALA A 193 2.79 -3.85 8.56
C ALA A 193 2.42 -5.07 9.41
N VAL A 194 1.25 -5.67 9.16
CA VAL A 194 0.83 -6.90 9.85
C VAL A 194 0.91 -8.06 8.86
N ALA A 195 1.69 -9.09 9.21
CA ALA A 195 1.87 -10.28 8.38
C ALA A 195 1.88 -11.53 9.28
N LEU A 196 0.70 -12.07 9.55
CA LEU A 196 0.54 -13.25 10.39
C LEU A 196 0.54 -14.53 9.53
N MET A 197 1.00 -15.63 10.11
CA MET A 197 0.92 -16.94 9.48
C MET A 197 -0.53 -17.27 9.13
N HIS A 198 -0.73 -17.73 7.89
CA HIS A 198 -2.05 -18.05 7.35
C HIS A 198 -3.03 -16.85 7.30
N GLY A 199 -2.56 -15.61 7.46
CA GLY A 199 -3.40 -14.41 7.33
C GLY A 199 -4.12 -14.32 5.98
N TYR A 200 -3.50 -14.81 4.89
CA TYR A 200 -4.14 -14.92 3.57
C TYR A 200 -5.44 -15.75 3.60
N ALA A 201 -5.49 -16.78 4.44
CA ALA A 201 -6.57 -17.73 4.56
C ALA A 201 -7.60 -17.32 5.61
N TRP A 202 -7.16 -16.82 6.76
CA TRP A 202 -8.03 -16.34 7.83
C TRP A 202 -7.54 -15.01 8.40
N ARG A 203 -8.23 -13.93 8.01
CA ARG A 203 -7.79 -12.53 8.22
C ARG A 203 -8.22 -11.92 9.55
N ASP A 204 -8.99 -12.63 10.37
CA ASP A 204 -9.67 -12.03 11.51
C ASP A 204 -8.68 -11.55 12.59
N GLN A 205 -7.57 -12.26 12.80
CA GLN A 205 -6.51 -11.83 13.73
C GLN A 205 -5.76 -10.59 13.22
N GLU A 206 -5.47 -10.52 11.92
CA GLU A 206 -4.86 -9.31 11.32
C GLU A 206 -5.82 -8.11 11.39
N ARG A 207 -7.12 -8.34 11.15
CA ARG A 207 -8.15 -7.30 11.28
C ARG A 207 -8.35 -6.87 12.72
N LEU A 208 -8.21 -7.77 13.70
CA LEU A 208 -8.23 -7.41 15.11
C LEU A 208 -7.07 -6.47 15.44
N LEU A 209 -5.85 -6.79 15.00
CA LEU A 209 -4.68 -5.94 15.16
C LEU A 209 -4.87 -4.58 14.48
N GLY A 210 -5.40 -4.56 13.26
CA GLY A 210 -5.70 -3.32 12.53
C GLY A 210 -6.77 -2.44 13.18
N LYS A 211 -7.63 -3.00 14.06
CA LYS A 211 -8.58 -2.21 14.88
C LYS A 211 -7.97 -1.71 16.19
N LEU A 212 -6.88 -2.33 16.64
CA LEU A 212 -6.18 -1.95 17.87
C LEU A 212 -5.14 -0.84 17.65
N ALA A 213 -4.54 -0.82 16.46
CA ALA A 213 -3.63 0.23 15.98
C ALA A 213 -4.35 1.56 15.77
#